data_AF-A0A9E6V7V1-F1
#
_entry.id   AF-A0A9E6V7V1-F1
#
_cell.length_a   1.000
_cell.length_b   1.000
_cell.length_c   1.000
_cell.angle_alpha   90.00
_cell.angle_beta   90.00
_cell.angle_gamma   90.00
#
_symmetry.space_group_name_H-M   'P 1'
#
loop_
_entity.id
_entity.type
_entity.pdbx_description
1 polymer ?
#
loop_
_entity_poly.entity_id
_entity_poly.type
_entity_poly.pdbx_seq_one_letter_code
_entity_poly.pdbx_strand_id
1 'polypeptide(L)' 'MASPDKKSFLLRIDPTLWDEIERLAAQEFRSANAQAEYLLREALAQRGRVPKSEKLLKRTVK' A
#
# COMPACT_ATOMS: atom_id res chain seq x y z
N MET A 1 -0.71 -17.79 1.87
CA MET A 1 -0.68 -17.79 3.35
C MET A 1 -1.00 -16.39 3.83
N ALA A 2 -2.08 -16.21 4.59
CA ALA A 2 -2.46 -14.91 5.13
C ALA A 2 -1.35 -14.40 6.06
N SER A 3 -0.80 -13.22 5.77
CA SER A 3 0.15 -12.56 6.65
C SER A 3 -0.59 -12.20 7.95
N PRO A 4 -0.18 -12.71 9.12
CA PRO A 4 -0.94 -12.62 10.37
C PRO A 4 -1.20 -11.18 10.85
N ASP A 5 -0.50 -10.20 10.29
CA ASP A 5 -0.59 -8.78 10.67
C ASP A 5 -1.37 -7.90 9.65
N LYS A 6 -1.90 -8.49 8.56
CA LYS A 6 -2.61 -7.73 7.52
C LYS A 6 -4.12 -7.76 7.75
N LYS A 7 -4.70 -6.58 7.97
CA LYS A 7 -6.16 -6.40 8.03
C LYS A 7 -6.77 -6.63 6.65
N SER A 8 -7.56 -7.70 6.52
CA SER A 8 -8.39 -7.92 5.33
C SER A 8 -9.65 -7.06 5.42
N PHE A 9 -9.95 -6.29 4.37
CA PHE A 9 -11.14 -5.45 4.29
C PHE A 9 -11.72 -5.51 2.88
N LEU A 10 -13.04 -5.41 2.76
CA LEU A 10 -13.70 -5.29 1.46
C LEU A 10 -13.61 -3.83 1.01
N LEU A 11 -12.82 -3.58 -0.03
CA LEU A 11 -12.67 -2.26 -0.64
C LEU A 11 -13.77 -2.08 -1.70
N ARG A 12 -14.59 -1.03 -1.57
CA ARG A 12 -15.44 -0.57 -2.67
C ARG A 12 -14.61 0.40 -3.51
N ILE A 13 -14.25 -0.02 -4.72
CA ILE A 13 -13.47 0.77 -5.67
C ILE A 13 -14.16 0.72 -7.03
N ASP A 14 -14.01 1.80 -7.80
CA ASP A 14 -14.38 1.80 -9.20
C ASP A 14 -13.56 0.74 -9.98
N PRO A 15 -14.19 -0.11 -10.81
CA PRO A 15 -13.48 -1.17 -11.52
C PRO A 15 -12.45 -0.63 -12.52
N THR A 16 -12.73 0.49 -13.19
CA THR A 16 -11.79 1.05 -14.18
C THR A 16 -10.53 1.59 -13.50
N LEU A 17 -10.69 2.15 -12.29
CA LEU A 17 -9.55 2.54 -11.46
C LEU A 17 -8.72 1.32 -11.02
N TRP A 18 -9.38 0.23 -10.65
CA TRP A 18 -8.68 -0.99 -10.25
C TRP A 18 -7.87 -1.59 -11.41
N ASP A 19 -8.41 -1.58 -12.63
CA ASP A 19 -7.70 -2.07 -13.82
C ASP A 19 -6.39 -1.31 -14.07
N GLU A 20 -6.37 0.01 -13.90
CA GLU A 20 -5.15 0.81 -14.04
C GLU A 20 -4.13 0.51 -12.91
N ILE A 21 -4.60 0.25 -11.69
CA ILE A 21 -3.73 -0.19 -10.59
C ILE A 21 -3.12 -1.56 -10.90
N GLU A 22 -3.87 -2.49 -11.48
CA GLU A 22 -3.37 -3.81 -11.89
C GLU A 22 -2.31 -3.69 -12.99
N ARG A 23 -2.52 -2.84 -13.99
CA ARG A 23 -1.52 -2.58 -15.04
C ARG A 23 -0.24 -1.99 -14.46
N LEU A 24 -0.35 -1.00 -13.57
CA LEU A 24 0.80 -0.41 -12.90
C LEU A 24 1.55 -1.45 -12.05
N ALA A 25 0.81 -2.28 -11.31
CA ALA A 25 1.40 -3.35 -10.51
C ALA A 25 2.17 -4.35 -11.38
N ALA A 26 1.63 -4.72 -12.55
CA ALA A 26 2.30 -5.61 -13.50
C ALA A 26 3.60 -5.01 -14.04
N GLN A 27 3.64 -3.70 -14.33
CA GLN A 27 4.84 -3.00 -14.77
C GLN A 27 5.94 -2.96 -13.70
N GLU A 28 5.56 -2.88 -12.43
CA GLU A 28 6.49 -2.86 -11.29
C GLU A 28 6.80 -4.25 -10.70
N PHE A 29 6.34 -5.33 -11.34
CA PHE A 29 6.47 -6.71 -10.84
C PHE A 29 5.94 -6.90 -9.40
N ARG A 30 4.82 -6.25 -9.08
CA ARG A 30 4.13 -6.32 -7.78
C ARG A 30 2.74 -6.94 -7.94
N SER A 31 2.22 -7.50 -6.85
CA SER A 31 0.79 -7.82 -6.79
C SER A 31 -0.05 -6.53 -6.72
N ALA A 32 -1.27 -6.56 -7.26
CA ALA A 32 -2.22 -5.44 -7.18
C ALA A 32 -2.43 -4.95 -5.73
N ASN A 33 -2.55 -5.87 -4.77
CA ASN A 33 -2.66 -5.53 -3.35
C ASN A 33 -1.42 -4.83 -2.80
N ALA A 34 -0.21 -5.26 -3.21
CA ALA A 34 1.03 -4.60 -2.80
C ALA A 34 1.14 -3.20 -3.42
N GLN A 35 0.70 -3.03 -4.68
CA GLN A 35 0.67 -1.72 -5.33
C GLN A 35 -0.33 -0.77 -4.67
N ALA A 36 -1.53 -1.25 -4.37
CA ALA A 36 -2.52 -0.48 -3.63
C ALA A 36 -2.00 -0.05 -2.26
N GLU A 37 -1.34 -0.94 -1.51
CA GLU A 37 -0.72 -0.60 -0.23
C GLU A 37 0.37 0.48 -0.38
N TYR A 38 1.22 0.37 -1.42
CA TYR A 38 2.26 1.36 -1.71
C TYR A 38 1.67 2.75 -2.01
N LEU A 39 0.70 2.82 -2.93
CA LEU A 39 0.04 4.08 -3.30
C LEU A 39 -0.66 4.74 -2.10
N LEU A 40 -1.29 3.95 -1.23
CA LEU A 40 -1.92 4.46 0.00
C LEU A 40 -0.87 5.04 0.97
N ARG A 41 0.29 4.39 1.12
CA ARG A 41 1.38 4.89 1.97
C ARG A 41 1.97 6.18 1.41
N GLU A 42 2.23 6.22 0.11
CA GLU A 42 2.69 7.42 -0.60
C GLU A 42 1.71 8.59 -0.41
N ALA A 43 0.42 8.37 -0.65
CA ALA A 43 -0.62 9.40 -0.50
C ALA A 43 -0.72 9.93 0.95
N LEU A 44 -0.56 9.05 1.95
CA LEU A 44 -0.53 9.44 3.35
C LEU A 44 0.75 10.22 3.70
N ALA A 45 1.90 9.78 3.20
CA ALA A 45 3.18 10.46 3.41
C ALA A 45 3.18 11.89 2.84
N GLN A 46 2.64 12.07 1.63
CA GLN A 46 2.45 13.40 1.01
C GLN A 46 1.57 14.34 1.86
N ARG A 47 0.65 13.78 2.65
CA ARG A 47 -0.20 14.52 3.60
C ARG A 47 0.43 14.68 4.99
N GLY A 48 1.69 14.29 5.17
CA GLY A 48 2.39 14.32 6.45
C GLY A 48 1.93 13.25 7.45
N ARG A 49 1.16 12.25 7.01
CA ARG A 49 0.56 11.19 7.83
C ARG A 49 1.33 9.87 7.71
N VAL A 50 2.59 9.85 8.14
CA VAL A 50 3.39 8.61 8.11
C VAL A 50 2.94 7.64 9.21
N PRO A 51 2.60 6.37 8.89
CA PRO A 51 2.24 5.36 9.88
C PRO A 51 3.30 5.21 10.98
N LYS A 52 2.88 5.10 12.25
CA LYS A 52 3.79 5.06 13.40
C LYS A 52 4.80 3.92 13.34
N SER A 53 4.42 2.75 12.80
CA SER A 53 5.32 1.60 12.64
C SER A 53 6.52 1.93 11.75
N GLU A 54 6.34 2.73 10.71
CA GLU A 54 7.41 3.15 9.80
C GLU A 54 8.34 4.20 10.43
N LYS A 55 7.80 5.09 11.28
CA LYS A 55 8.61 6.05 12.05
C LYS A 55 9.51 5.36 13.08
N LEU A 56 9.08 4.24 13.66
CA LEU A 56 9.88 3.47 14.62
C LEU A 56 11.04 2.76 13.92
N LEU A 57 10.80 2.13 12.77
CA LEU A 57 11.84 1.53 11.93
C LEU A 57 12.93 2.55 11.53
N LYS A 58 12.56 3.75 11.08
CA LYS A 58 13.54 4.79 10.72
C LYS A 58 14.33 5.35 11.91
N ARG A 59 13.83 5.21 13.15
CA ARG A 59 14.52 5.65 14.38
C ARG A 59 15.48 4.60 14.94
N THR A 60 15.25 3.32 14.65
CA THR A 60 16.12 2.23 15.11
C THR A 60 17.34 2.02 14.21
N VAL A 61 17.29 2.51 12.96
CA VAL A 61 18.37 2.37 11.96
C VAL A 61 19.24 3.64 11.87
N LYS A 62 19.11 4.57 12.82
CA LYS A 62 19.95 5.78 12.94
C LYS A 62 20.67 5.76 14.28
#